data_AF-I3T331-F1
#
_entry.id   AF-I3T331-F1
#
_cell.length_a   1.000
_cell.length_b   1.000
_cell.length_c   1.000
_cell.angle_alpha   90.00
_cell.angle_beta   90.00
_cell.angle_gamma   90.00
#
_symmetry.space_group_name_H-M   'P 1'
#
loop_
_entity.id
_entity.type
_entity.pdbx_description
1 polymer ?
#
loop_
_entity_poly.entity_id
_entity_poly.type
_entity_poly.pdbx_seq_one_letter_code
_entity_poly.pdbx_strand_id
1 'polypeptide(L)'
;MSTGYLLRIDPLELKFTFQLKKQISCSLQLTNKTDEYVAFKVKTTNPKKYCVRPNTGVVLPRSTCDVIVTMQAQKEAPPDMQCKDKFLLQCVKVNDGVSPKDITAEMFNKESGHVVEESKLRVVYVSPPQPPSPVAEGSEEGSSPRGSF
;
A
#
# COMPACT_ATOMS: atom_id res chain seq x y z
N MET A 1 18.52 -9.01 6.09
CA MET A 1 18.53 -7.55 5.85
C MET A 1 18.07 -7.34 4.41
N SER A 2 16.81 -6.95 4.18
CA SER A 2 16.33 -6.60 2.83
C SER A 2 16.82 -5.21 2.54
N THR A 3 17.70 -5.08 1.55
CA THR A 3 18.61 -3.97 1.50
C THR A 3 18.09 -2.71 0.81
N GLY A 4 16.91 -2.64 0.22
CA GLY A 4 16.31 -1.37 -0.25
C GLY A 4 17.25 -0.43 -1.04
N TYR A 5 18.25 -0.98 -1.72
CA TYR A 5 19.30 -0.19 -2.37
C TYR A 5 18.83 0.31 -3.74
N LEU A 6 18.02 -0.48 -4.44
CA LEU A 6 17.46 -0.12 -5.74
C LEU A 6 16.26 0.82 -5.59
N LEU A 7 15.18 0.31 -4.99
CA LEU A 7 13.94 1.04 -4.79
C LEU A 7 13.65 1.21 -3.30
N ARG A 8 13.43 2.46 -2.90
CA ARG A 8 12.77 2.78 -1.63
C ARG A 8 11.27 2.64 -1.83
N ILE A 9 10.62 1.94 -0.91
CA ILE A 9 9.17 1.72 -0.94
C ILE A 9 8.54 2.44 0.25
N ASP A 10 7.51 3.23 -0.02
CA ASP A 10 6.78 3.95 1.02
C ASP A 10 5.27 4.00 0.69
N PRO A 11 4.38 3.51 1.56
CA PRO A 11 4.65 2.80 2.82
C PRO A 11 4.99 1.30 2.60
N LEU A 12 5.69 0.69 3.57
CA LEU A 12 5.90 -0.78 3.61
C LEU A 12 4.68 -1.56 4.12
N GLU A 13 3.72 -0.84 4.70
CA GLU A 13 2.49 -1.39 5.26
C GLU A 13 1.29 -0.74 4.57
N LEU A 14 0.59 -1.52 3.78
CA LEU A 14 -0.58 -1.08 3.03
C LEU A 14 -1.79 -1.11 3.96
N LYS A 15 -2.25 0.08 4.34
CA LYS A 15 -3.43 0.26 5.18
C LYS A 15 -4.67 0.39 4.30
N PHE A 16 -5.60 -0.54 4.46
CA PHE A 16 -6.90 -0.48 3.79
C PHE A 16 -7.99 -0.20 4.81
N THR A 17 -8.67 0.93 4.64
CA THR A 17 -9.84 1.27 5.44
C THR A 17 -10.99 0.34 5.07
N PHE A 18 -11.22 -0.69 5.88
CA PHE A 18 -12.12 -1.77 5.52
C PHE A 18 -13.56 -1.29 5.48
N GLN A 19 -14.20 -1.50 4.34
CA GLN A 19 -15.59 -1.16 4.07
C GLN A 19 -16.25 -2.32 3.31
N LEU A 20 -17.34 -2.85 3.87
CA LEU A 20 -18.10 -3.90 3.23
C LEU A 20 -18.71 -3.42 1.91
N LYS A 21 -18.73 -4.32 0.92
CA LYS A 21 -19.33 -4.08 -0.41
C LYS A 21 -18.72 -2.89 -1.18
N LYS A 22 -17.54 -2.40 -0.78
CA LYS A 22 -16.84 -1.30 -1.46
C LYS A 22 -15.42 -1.70 -1.84
N GLN A 23 -14.96 -1.18 -2.97
CA GLN A 23 -13.56 -1.26 -3.35
C GLN A 23 -12.77 -0.23 -2.56
N ILE A 24 -11.57 -0.60 -2.13
CA ILE A 24 -10.71 0.26 -1.31
C ILE A 24 -9.34 0.27 -1.96
N SER A 25 -8.81 1.46 -2.24
CA SER A 25 -7.51 1.63 -2.88
C SER A 25 -6.50 2.24 -1.91
N CYS A 26 -5.24 1.84 -2.06
CA CYS A 26 -4.10 2.40 -1.35
C CYS A 26 -2.98 2.63 -2.38
N SER A 27 -2.26 3.73 -2.26
CA SER A 27 -1.09 4.04 -3.08
C SER A 27 0.18 3.70 -2.32
N LEU A 28 1.16 3.15 -3.03
CA LEU A 28 2.54 3.01 -2.56
C LEU A 28 3.47 3.66 -3.58
N GLN A 29 4.53 4.30 -3.10
CA GLN A 29 5.52 4.97 -3.90
C GLN A 29 6.79 4.13 -3.98
N LEU A 30 7.28 3.97 -5.20
CA LEU A 30 8.55 3.33 -5.53
C LEU A 30 9.54 4.40 -5.97
N THR A 31 10.48 4.78 -5.10
CA THR A 31 11.51 5.78 -5.42
C THR A 31 12.81 5.09 -5.78
N ASN A 32 13.28 5.28 -7.01
CA ASN A 32 14.60 4.83 -7.46
C ASN A 32 15.67 5.81 -6.96
N LYS A 33 16.59 5.31 -6.13
CA LYS A 33 17.71 6.13 -5.61
C LYS A 33 18.98 6.03 -6.46
N THR A 34 18.98 5.12 -7.43
CA THR A 34 20.13 4.85 -8.30
C THR A 34 20.06 5.67 -9.58
N ASP A 35 21.18 5.73 -10.29
CA ASP A 35 21.30 6.34 -11.61
C ASP A 35 20.98 5.35 -12.75
N GLU A 36 20.53 4.14 -12.39
CA GLU A 36 20.21 3.05 -13.31
C GLU A 36 18.70 2.87 -13.45
N TYR A 37 18.26 2.21 -14.52
CA TYR A 37 16.85 1.82 -14.69
C TYR A 37 16.54 0.60 -13.82
N VAL A 38 15.40 0.62 -13.14
CA VAL A 38 15.01 -0.48 -12.26
C VAL A 38 13.63 -0.99 -12.65
N ALA A 39 13.59 -2.24 -13.13
CA ALA A 39 12.33 -2.94 -13.35
C ALA A 39 11.77 -3.44 -12.01
N PHE A 40 10.46 -3.39 -11.85
CA PHE A 40 9.76 -3.93 -10.69
C PHE A 40 8.60 -4.82 -11.09
N LYS A 41 8.27 -5.76 -10.21
CA LYS A 41 7.15 -6.67 -10.32
C LYS A 41 6.50 -6.88 -8.97
N VAL A 42 5.18 -6.70 -8.92
CA VAL A 42 4.39 -6.91 -7.70
C VAL A 42 3.73 -8.29 -7.77
N LYS A 43 3.95 -9.11 -6.74
CA LYS A 43 3.26 -10.38 -6.50
C LYS A 43 2.44 -10.27 -5.21
N THR A 44 1.36 -11.05 -5.13
CA THR A 44 0.50 -11.12 -3.95
C THR A 44 0.14 -12.56 -3.66
N THR A 45 -0.09 -12.88 -2.38
CA THR A 45 -0.62 -14.19 -1.97
C THR A 45 -2.09 -14.39 -2.37
N ASN A 46 -2.80 -13.32 -2.74
CA ASN A 46 -4.24 -13.37 -3.04
C ASN A 46 -4.63 -12.54 -4.28
N PRO A 47 -4.24 -12.98 -5.49
CA PRO A 47 -4.42 -12.20 -6.73
C PRO A 47 -5.89 -11.98 -7.13
N LYS A 48 -6.81 -12.82 -6.64
CA LYS A 48 -8.26 -12.64 -6.90
C LYS A 48 -8.84 -11.47 -6.11
N LYS A 49 -8.25 -11.15 -4.97
CA LYS A 49 -8.74 -10.12 -4.05
C LYS A 49 -8.17 -8.73 -4.34
N TYR A 50 -6.99 -8.64 -4.93
CA TYR A 50 -6.29 -7.38 -5.15
C TYR A 50 -6.00 -7.15 -6.63
N CYS A 51 -6.27 -5.94 -7.10
CA CYS A 51 -5.82 -5.44 -8.39
C CYS A 51 -4.65 -4.47 -8.16
N VAL A 52 -3.54 -4.64 -8.88
CA VAL A 52 -2.37 -3.76 -8.77
C VAL A 52 -2.13 -3.08 -10.11
N ARG A 53 -1.97 -1.76 -10.10
CA ARG A 53 -1.78 -0.92 -11.29
C ARG A 53 -0.70 0.13 -11.01
N PRO A 54 0.42 0.15 -11.76
CA PRO A 54 0.92 -0.94 -12.60
C PRO A 54 1.37 -2.16 -11.77
N ASN A 55 1.18 -3.39 -12.28
CA ASN A 55 1.67 -4.61 -11.62
C ASN A 55 3.16 -4.88 -11.91
N THR A 56 3.65 -4.38 -13.04
CA THR A 56 5.01 -4.53 -13.55
C THR A 56 5.35 -3.23 -14.27
N GLY A 57 6.58 -2.75 -14.14
CA GLY A 57 7.01 -1.50 -14.76
C GLY A 57 8.50 -1.24 -14.61
N VAL A 58 8.98 -0.13 -15.18
CA VAL A 58 10.35 0.37 -15.01
C VAL A 58 10.28 1.72 -14.32
N VAL A 59 11.06 1.89 -13.26
CA VAL A 59 11.27 3.18 -12.60
C VAL A 59 12.56 3.78 -13.15
N LEU A 60 12.43 4.98 -13.71
CA LEU A 60 13.57 5.74 -14.26
C LEU A 60 14.60 6.05 -13.16
N PRO A 61 15.87 6.28 -13.54
CA PRO A 61 16.89 6.82 -12.65
C PRO A 61 16.36 8.01 -11.84
N ARG A 62 16.69 8.07 -10.55
CA ARG A 62 16.39 9.20 -9.65
C ARG A 62 14.91 9.64 -9.61
N SER A 63 13.99 8.76 -10.02
CA SER A 63 12.57 9.08 -10.20
C SER A 63 11.69 8.27 -9.24
N THR A 64 10.42 8.66 -9.15
CA THR A 64 9.42 7.95 -8.34
C THR A 64 8.27 7.45 -9.22
N CYS A 65 7.74 6.29 -8.87
CA CYS A 65 6.58 5.68 -9.51
C CYS A 65 5.52 5.33 -8.48
N ASP A 66 4.28 5.78 -8.70
CA ASP A 66 3.13 5.44 -7.87
C ASP A 66 2.48 4.14 -8.35
N VAL A 67 2.30 3.21 -7.41
CA VAL A 67 1.59 1.95 -7.61
C VAL A 67 0.32 1.96 -6.77
N ILE A 68 -0.82 1.76 -7.44
CA ILE A 68 -2.13 1.71 -6.81
C ILE A 68 -2.52 0.25 -6.61
N VAL A 69 -2.78 -0.11 -5.36
CA VAL A 69 -3.32 -1.40 -4.97
C VAL A 69 -4.78 -1.23 -4.58
N THR A 70 -5.67 -1.88 -5.32
CA THR A 70 -7.12 -1.83 -5.08
C THR A 70 -7.61 -3.18 -4.60
N MET A 71 -8.13 -3.22 -3.37
CA MET A 71 -8.83 -4.36 -2.80
C MET A 71 -10.26 -4.40 -3.35
N GLN A 72 -10.64 -5.56 -3.88
CA GLN A 72 -11.99 -5.82 -4.39
C GLN A 72 -13.01 -5.81 -3.25
N ALA A 73 -14.26 -5.47 -3.58
CA ALA A 73 -15.36 -5.44 -2.63
C ALA A 73 -15.54 -6.78 -1.92
N GLN A 74 -15.38 -6.78 -0.59
CA GLN A 74 -15.57 -7.97 0.24
C GLN A 74 -17.05 -8.09 0.61
N LYS A 75 -17.60 -9.31 0.49
CA LYS A 75 -18.99 -9.61 0.88
C LYS A 75 -19.15 -9.67 2.41
N GLU A 76 -18.15 -10.21 3.08
CA GLU A 76 -18.14 -10.46 4.52
C GLU A 76 -16.88 -9.86 5.15
N ALA A 77 -16.99 -9.49 6.43
CA ALA A 77 -15.86 -8.98 7.18
C ALA A 77 -15.01 -10.17 7.64
N PRO A 78 -13.67 -10.11 7.49
CA PRO A 78 -12.82 -11.15 8.03
C PRO A 78 -12.96 -11.19 9.56
N PRO A 79 -12.92 -12.39 10.18
CA PRO A 79 -12.96 -12.50 11.63
C PRO A 79 -11.79 -11.71 12.23
N ASP A 80 -12.09 -10.88 13.23
CA ASP A 80 -11.13 -10.02 13.92
C ASP A 80 -10.52 -8.87 13.08
N MET A 81 -11.09 -8.55 11.90
CA MET A 81 -10.51 -7.57 10.96
C MET A 81 -9.03 -7.86 10.60
N GLN A 82 -8.57 -9.10 10.75
CA GLN A 82 -7.18 -9.44 10.44
C GLN A 82 -6.99 -9.71 8.94
N CYS A 83 -5.93 -9.13 8.38
CA CYS A 83 -5.44 -9.47 7.05
C CYS A 83 -4.13 -10.25 7.15
N LYS A 84 -4.08 -11.44 6.56
CA LYS A 84 -2.85 -12.26 6.44
C LYS A 84 -2.22 -12.17 5.06
N ASP A 85 -2.82 -11.40 4.16
CA ASP A 85 -2.32 -11.23 2.80
C ASP A 85 -0.99 -10.50 2.82
N LYS A 86 -0.09 -10.90 1.93
CA LYS A 86 1.23 -10.31 1.78
C LYS A 86 1.47 -9.95 0.33
N PHE A 87 2.13 -8.82 0.13
CA PHE A 87 2.65 -8.44 -1.17
C PHE A 87 4.17 -8.62 -1.18
N LEU A 88 4.69 -9.03 -2.32
CA LEU A 88 6.11 -9.15 -2.58
C LEU A 88 6.44 -8.28 -3.78
N LEU A 89 7.20 -7.21 -3.55
CA LEU A 89 7.79 -6.43 -4.62
C LEU A 89 9.15 -7.03 -4.95
N GLN A 90 9.35 -7.43 -6.19
CA GLN A 90 10.67 -7.79 -6.71
C GLN A 90 11.15 -6.66 -7.60
N CYS A 91 12.42 -6.31 -7.53
CA CYS A 91 13.04 -5.30 -8.37
C CYS A 91 14.42 -5.73 -8.83
N VAL A 92 14.80 -5.32 -10.04
CA VAL A 92 16.06 -5.71 -10.69
C VAL A 92 16.57 -4.55 -11.53
N LYS A 93 17.88 -4.34 -11.54
CA LYS A 93 18.51 -3.37 -12.45
C LYS A 93 18.38 -3.85 -13.89
N VAL A 94 18.00 -2.94 -14.77
CA VAL A 94 17.86 -3.20 -16.21
C VAL A 94 18.61 -2.13 -17.00
N ASN A 95 18.89 -2.42 -18.27
CA ASN A 95 19.53 -1.45 -19.16
C ASN A 95 18.54 -0.37 -19.60
N ASP A 96 19.10 0.75 -20.09
CA ASP A 96 18.35 1.77 -20.82
C ASP A 96 17.58 1.15 -21.99
N GLY A 97 16.35 1.65 -22.22
CA GLY A 97 15.50 1.19 -23.32
C GLY A 97 14.65 -0.05 -23.04
N VAL A 98 14.81 -0.73 -21.90
CA VAL A 98 13.91 -1.84 -21.51
C VAL A 98 12.51 -1.29 -21.24
N SER A 99 11.53 -1.74 -22.03
CA SER A 99 10.14 -1.35 -21.85
C SER A 99 9.42 -2.32 -20.89
N PRO A 100 8.28 -1.93 -20.30
CA PRO A 100 7.49 -2.83 -19.48
C PRO A 100 7.01 -4.10 -20.20
N LYS A 101 7.05 -4.14 -21.54
CA LYS A 101 6.73 -5.33 -22.34
C LYS A 101 7.87 -6.33 -22.41
N ASP A 102 9.11 -5.87 -22.27
CA ASP A 102 10.32 -6.69 -22.31
C ASP A 102 10.62 -7.34 -20.95
N ILE A 103 9.91 -6.93 -19.90
CA ILE A 103 10.07 -7.46 -18.55
C ILE A 103 9.56 -8.91 -18.52
N THR A 104 10.49 -9.87 -18.56
CA THR A 104 10.18 -11.30 -18.43
C THR A 104 10.30 -11.79 -16.98
N ALA A 105 9.74 -12.96 -16.69
CA ALA A 105 9.88 -13.57 -15.37
C ALA A 105 11.33 -13.99 -15.05
N GLU A 106 12.12 -14.32 -16.07
CA GLU A 106 13.52 -14.73 -15.95
C GLU A 106 14.41 -13.60 -15.41
N MET A 107 14.11 -12.34 -15.73
CA MET A 107 14.84 -11.18 -15.19
C MET A 107 14.75 -11.08 -13.67
N PHE A 108 13.72 -11.67 -13.06
CA PHE A 108 13.56 -11.72 -11.60
C PHE A 108 14.03 -13.06 -11.00
N ASN A 109 14.71 -13.90 -11.77
CA ASN A 109 15.34 -15.11 -11.27
C ASN A 109 16.75 -14.80 -10.75
N LYS A 110 16.98 -15.07 -9.46
CA LYS A 110 18.30 -14.88 -8.82
C LYS A 110 19.34 -15.88 -9.33
N GLU A 111 18.91 -17.06 -9.77
CA GLU A 111 19.80 -18.12 -10.26
C GLU A 111 20.43 -17.77 -11.61
N SER A 112 19.85 -16.82 -12.34
CA SER A 112 20.34 -16.31 -13.62
C SER A 112 21.47 -15.26 -13.47
N GLY A 113 21.97 -15.02 -12.24
CA GLY A 113 23.03 -14.05 -11.96
C GLY A 113 22.57 -12.59 -11.86
N HIS A 114 21.26 -12.34 -11.93
CA HIS A 114 20.70 -10.99 -11.76
C HIS A 114 20.65 -10.55 -10.29
N VAL A 115 20.90 -9.26 -10.05
CA VAL A 115 20.75 -8.66 -8.71
C VAL A 115 19.26 -8.34 -8.48
N VAL A 116 18.52 -9.33 -7.98
CA VAL A 116 17.09 -9.20 -7.68
C VAL A 116 16.90 -8.88 -6.20
N GLU A 117 16.34 -7.71 -5.92
CA GLU A 117 15.93 -7.30 -4.58
C GLU A 117 14.45 -7.60 -4.34
N GLU A 118 14.15 -8.08 -3.13
CA GLU A 118 12.80 -8.50 -2.74
C GLU A 118 12.38 -7.79 -1.46
N SER A 119 11.22 -7.15 -1.53
CA SER A 119 10.62 -6.41 -0.42
C SER A 119 9.24 -6.94 -0.10
N LYS A 120 9.05 -7.34 1.16
CA LYS A 120 7.78 -7.86 1.67
C LYS A 120 6.96 -6.72 2.25
N LEU A 121 5.75 -6.56 1.74
CA LEU A 121 4.77 -5.58 2.14
C LEU A 121 3.66 -6.28 2.92
N ARG A 122 3.27 -5.70 4.05
CA ARG A 122 2.17 -6.21 4.88
C ARG A 122 0.88 -5.48 4.55
N VAL A 123 -0.24 -6.19 4.65
CA VAL A 123 -1.58 -5.59 4.52
C VAL A 123 -2.19 -5.50 5.91
N VAL A 124 -2.74 -4.32 6.23
CA VAL A 124 -3.42 -4.08 7.51
C VAL A 124 -4.79 -3.49 7.21
N TYR A 125 -5.82 -4.02 7.87
CA TYR A 125 -7.16 -3.41 7.83
C TYR A 125 -7.31 -2.43 8.97
N VAL A 126 -7.84 -1.26 8.63
CA VAL A 126 -8.19 -0.23 9.60
C VAL A 126 -9.68 0.05 9.51
N SER A 127 -10.32 0.26 10.66
CA SER A 127 -11.72 0.71 10.67
C SER A 127 -11.80 2.15 10.16
N PRO A 128 -12.88 2.54 9.46
CA PRO A 128 -13.10 3.94 9.12
C PRO A 128 -13.17 4.77 10.41
N PRO A 129 -12.63 6.01 10.42
CA PRO A 129 -12.73 6.88 11.57
C PRO A 129 -14.20 7.09 11.92
N GLN A 130 -14.58 6.86 13.18
CA GLN A 130 -15.93 7.19 13.65
C GLN A 130 -16.12 8.71 13.52
N PRO A 131 -17.27 9.18 13.01
CA PRO A 131 -17.58 10.60 13.06
C PRO A 131 -17.56 11.06 14.53
N PRO A 132 -17.09 12.29 14.84
CA PRO A 132 -17.13 12.80 16.20
C PRO A 132 -18.58 12.74 16.69
N SER A 133 -18.82 12.07 17.81
CA SER A 133 -20.14 12.06 18.44
C SER A 133 -20.58 13.52 18.66
N PRO A 134 -21.84 13.87 18.34
CA PRO A 134 -22.34 15.21 18.65
C PRO A 134 -22.16 15.42 20.16
N VAL A 135 -21.31 16.38 20.51
CA VAL A 135 -21.10 16.81 21.89
C VAL A 135 -22.47 17.24 22.40
N ALA A 136 -22.96 16.61 23.47
CA ALA A 136 -24.17 17.06 24.12
C ALA A 136 -23.93 18.52 24.56
N GLU A 137 -24.61 19.46 23.90
CA GLU A 137 -24.65 20.86 24.32
C GLU A 137 -25.27 20.85 25.73
N GLY A 138 -24.43 21.06 26.74
CA GLY A 138 -24.89 21.11 28.13
C GLY A 138 -25.77 22.33 28.29
N SER A 139 -27.06 22.10 28.57
CA SER A 139 -27.98 23.13 29.03
C SER A 139 -27.50 23.68 30.38
N GLU A 140 -26.79 24.80 30.37
CA GLU A 140 -26.55 25.60 31.58
C GLU A 140 -27.86 26.32 31.95
N GLU A 141 -28.76 25.65 32.66
CA GLU A 141 -29.88 26.31 33.34
C GLU A 141 -29.36 26.90 34.66
N GLY A 142 -28.88 28.14 34.56
CA GLY A 142 -28.38 28.92 35.68
C GLY A 142 -29.46 29.15 36.74
N SER A 143 -29.38 28.40 37.84
CA SER A 143 -30.15 28.64 39.05
C SER A 143 -29.62 29.90 39.75
N SER A 144 -30.35 31.01 39.69
CA SER A 144 -30.09 32.20 40.51
C SER A 144 -30.78 32.09 41.88
N PRO A 145 -30.06 32.19 43.01
CA PRO A 145 -30.69 32.39 44.31
C PRO A 145 -31.03 33.87 44.49
N ARG A 146 -32.33 34.19 44.60
CA ARG A 146 -32.79 35.53 44.96
C ARG A 146 -32.72 35.70 46.49
N GLY A 147 -31.69 36.39 46.95
CA GLY A 147 -31.56 36.84 48.33
C GLY A 147 -32.35 38.13 48.63
N SER A 148 -32.95 38.12 49.81
CA SER A 148 -33.09 39.23 50.77
C SER A 148 -34.00 40.43 50.47
N PHE A 149 -35.05 40.57 51.30
CA PHE A 149 -35.58 41.83 51.84
C PHE A 149 -35.63 41.72 53.36
#